data_AF-A0AAU5SW60-F1
#
_entry.id   AF-A0AAU5SW60-F1
#
_cell.length_a   1.000
_cell.length_b   1.000
_cell.length_c   1.000
_cell.angle_alpha   90.00
_cell.angle_beta   90.00
_cell.angle_gamma   90.00
#
_symmetry.space_group_name_H-M   'P 1'
#
loop_
_entity.id
_entity.type
_entity.pdbx_description
1 polymer ?
#
loop_
_entity_poly.entity_id
_entity_poly.type
_entity_poly.pdbx_seq_one_letter_code
_entity_poly.pdbx_strand_id
1 'polypeptide(L)'
;MVASTLPGFAALAAALFTWLQVEQAGKELGVSQEGQITSRFNTAVFDLGSTSMHVRIGGIYALGRIMQDSQRDDPTVTTVLSGYVRDKAKRPTRNPAQPLPPTDDVYAALTVLANRPMNPQRLVPNLKEIRLPLFLSTSVPLFKGNGLTKLNFRSVDLSRSDLSSAQFSNVDFRHGFLDEANLKGTGLASCDLSEALLTGASLVNARVTKSDLSHAQLRSTDLTGAFIAEETNLSDADLSEANLTGANLSHQTLIRVKLTRATLTRSNLAGADLRDADLRGVDFRSADLRGADLRGAALDGANLEGAKMDERTQGAA
;
A
#
# COMPACT_ATOMS: atom_id res chain seq x y z
N MET A 1 -52.14 40.23 40.52
CA MET A 1 -51.47 39.93 39.24
C MET A 1 -50.38 38.85 39.38
N VAL A 2 -50.62 37.76 40.14
CA VAL A 2 -49.58 36.71 40.36
C VAL A 2 -50.04 35.32 39.88
N ALA A 3 -51.29 35.16 39.44
CA ALA A 3 -51.87 33.84 39.13
C ALA A 3 -51.62 33.35 37.67
N SER A 4 -51.07 34.18 36.78
CA SER A 4 -50.97 33.86 35.34
C SER A 4 -49.59 33.34 34.88
N THR A 5 -48.56 33.38 35.72
CA THR A 5 -47.20 32.94 35.35
C THR A 5 -46.87 31.51 35.79
N LEU A 6 -47.63 30.96 36.75
CA LEU A 6 -47.44 29.62 37.31
C LEU A 6 -47.43 28.48 36.26
N PRO A 7 -48.37 28.45 35.28
CA PRO A 7 -48.40 27.40 34.27
C PRO A 7 -47.19 27.43 33.34
N GLY A 8 -46.70 28.63 33.00
CA GLY A 8 -45.51 28.81 32.16
C GLY A 8 -44.24 28.35 32.85
N PHE A 9 -44.09 28.63 34.14
CA PHE A 9 -42.99 28.11 34.96
C PHE A 9 -43.01 26.58 35.09
N ALA A 10 -44.18 25.99 35.31
CA ALA A 10 -44.33 24.53 35.38
C ALA A 10 -43.97 23.86 34.05
N ALA A 11 -44.37 24.44 32.91
CA ALA A 11 -44.00 23.94 31.58
C ALA A 11 -42.50 24.02 31.31
N LEU A 12 -41.85 25.13 31.68
CA LEU A 12 -40.38 25.28 31.54
C LEU A 12 -39.61 24.32 32.45
N ALA A 13 -40.07 24.12 33.68
CA ALA A 13 -39.47 23.16 34.60
C ALA A 13 -39.62 21.71 34.09
N ALA A 14 -40.79 21.36 33.55
CA ALA A 14 -41.01 20.06 32.92
C ALA A 14 -40.10 19.85 31.71
N ALA A 15 -39.99 20.85 30.82
CA ALA A 15 -39.10 20.78 29.66
C ALA A 15 -37.62 20.63 30.04
N LEU A 16 -37.16 21.38 31.05
CA LEU A 16 -35.80 21.25 31.59
C LEU A 16 -35.56 19.86 32.19
N PHE A 17 -36.53 19.33 32.94
CA PHE A 17 -36.43 18.01 33.54
C PHE A 17 -36.41 16.90 32.47
N THR A 18 -37.26 16.99 31.45
CA THR A 18 -37.24 16.07 30.30
C THR A 18 -35.91 16.15 29.57
N TRP A 19 -35.36 17.35 29.36
CA TRP A 19 -34.05 17.53 28.73
C TRP A 19 -32.94 16.86 29.56
N LEU A 20 -32.90 17.08 30.88
CA LEU A 20 -31.94 16.42 31.77
C LEU A 20 -32.07 14.89 31.75
N GLN A 21 -33.30 14.36 31.72
CA GLN A 21 -33.52 12.92 31.63
C GLN A 21 -33.06 12.34 30.30
N VAL A 22 -33.32 13.03 29.18
CA VAL A 22 -32.82 12.62 27.86
C VAL A 22 -31.30 12.63 27.83
N GLU A 23 -30.65 13.61 28.45
CA GLU A 23 -29.19 13.66 28.55
C GLU A 23 -28.62 12.52 29.41
N GLN A 24 -29.26 12.20 30.54
CA GLN A 24 -28.88 11.08 31.41
C GLN A 24 -29.08 9.73 30.71
N ALA A 25 -30.23 9.51 30.09
CA ALA A 25 -30.51 8.31 29.31
C ALA A 25 -29.52 8.15 28.14
N GLY A 26 -29.13 9.26 27.50
CA GLY A 26 -28.08 9.27 26.49
C GLY A 26 -26.71 8.81 27.02
N LYS A 27 -26.34 9.27 28.22
CA LYS A 27 -25.09 8.83 28.90
C LYS A 27 -25.14 7.34 29.27
N GLU A 28 -26.24 6.84 29.82
CA GLU A 28 -26.41 5.42 30.17
C GLU A 28 -26.37 4.51 28.94
N LEU A 29 -27.06 4.91 27.87
CA LEU A 29 -27.00 4.20 26.58
C LEU A 29 -25.57 4.16 26.05
N GLY A 30 -24.83 5.27 26.15
CA GLY A 30 -23.42 5.33 25.77
C GLY A 30 -22.55 4.33 26.56
N VAL A 31 -22.68 4.30 27.89
CA VAL A 31 -21.93 3.35 28.73
C VAL A 31 -22.29 1.89 28.42
N SER A 32 -23.57 1.59 28.18
CA SER A 32 -24.01 0.24 27.79
C SER A 32 -23.47 -0.18 26.43
N GLN A 33 -23.46 0.72 25.44
CA GLN A 33 -22.89 0.46 24.11
C GLN A 33 -21.38 0.21 24.19
N GLU A 34 -20.65 1.02 24.95
CA GLU A 34 -19.21 0.82 25.18
C GLU A 34 -18.92 -0.53 25.86
N GLY A 35 -19.73 -0.92 26.84
CA GLY A 35 -19.61 -2.23 27.49
C GLY A 35 -19.81 -3.40 26.53
N GLN A 36 -20.80 -3.30 25.63
CA GLN A 36 -21.05 -4.33 24.60
C GLN A 36 -19.91 -4.43 23.59
N ILE A 37 -19.36 -3.31 23.12
CA ILE A 37 -18.22 -3.29 22.20
C ILE A 37 -16.99 -3.93 22.86
N THR A 38 -16.69 -3.55 24.10
CA THR A 38 -15.57 -4.11 24.87
C THR A 38 -15.71 -5.62 25.03
N SER A 39 -16.92 -6.11 25.35
CA SER A 39 -17.18 -7.55 25.46
C SER A 39 -16.97 -8.27 24.13
N ARG A 40 -17.53 -7.74 23.02
CA ARG A 40 -17.36 -8.31 21.67
C ARG A 40 -15.89 -8.34 21.26
N PHE A 41 -15.15 -7.29 21.58
CA PHE A 41 -13.72 -7.17 21.31
C PHE A 41 -12.91 -8.23 22.05
N ASN A 42 -13.11 -8.37 23.36
CA ASN A 42 -12.41 -9.37 24.16
C ASN A 42 -12.68 -10.80 23.68
N THR A 43 -13.93 -11.14 23.35
CA THR A 43 -14.27 -12.45 22.76
C THR A 43 -13.56 -12.65 21.42
N ALA A 44 -13.58 -11.66 20.54
CA ALA A 44 -12.96 -11.76 19.23
C ALA A 44 -11.43 -11.91 19.31
N VAL A 45 -10.77 -11.22 20.24
CA VAL A 45 -9.33 -11.37 20.51
C VAL A 45 -9.03 -12.75 21.10
N PHE A 46 -9.85 -13.25 22.02
CA PHE A 46 -9.70 -14.61 22.57
C PHE A 46 -9.77 -15.66 21.45
N ASP A 47 -10.71 -15.51 20.52
CA ASP A 47 -10.89 -16.41 19.37
C ASP A 47 -9.66 -16.48 18.45
N LEU A 48 -8.85 -15.41 18.36
CA LEU A 48 -7.58 -15.42 17.60
C LEU A 48 -6.56 -16.42 18.16
N GLY A 49 -6.63 -16.73 19.45
CA GLY A 49 -5.77 -17.72 20.11
C GLY A 49 -6.19 -19.17 19.87
N SER A 50 -7.33 -19.41 19.23
CA SER A 50 -7.88 -20.74 19.02
C SER A 50 -7.00 -21.60 18.10
N THR A 51 -6.90 -22.90 18.41
CA THR A 51 -6.28 -23.88 17.51
C THR A 51 -7.12 -24.12 16.25
N SER A 52 -8.43 -23.87 16.31
CA SER A 52 -9.34 -24.00 15.18
C SER A 52 -9.27 -22.78 14.25
N MET A 53 -8.92 -23.02 12.98
CA MET A 53 -8.86 -21.97 11.95
C MET A 53 -10.20 -21.26 11.76
N HIS A 54 -11.31 -22.00 11.79
CA HIS A 54 -12.66 -21.43 11.63
C HIS A 54 -13.01 -20.46 12.77
N VAL A 55 -12.59 -20.77 14.00
CA VAL A 55 -12.80 -19.89 15.16
C VAL A 55 -11.97 -18.61 15.01
N ARG A 56 -10.69 -18.73 14.61
CA ARG A 56 -9.84 -17.56 14.35
C ARG A 56 -10.43 -16.64 13.27
N ILE A 57 -10.90 -17.21 12.16
CA ILE A 57 -11.56 -16.47 11.08
C ILE A 57 -12.81 -15.75 11.61
N GLY A 58 -13.62 -16.42 12.45
CA GLY A 58 -14.77 -15.81 13.12
C GLY A 58 -14.39 -14.60 13.98
N GLY A 59 -13.33 -14.73 14.79
CA GLY A 59 -12.77 -13.64 15.59
C GLY A 59 -12.27 -12.47 14.72
N ILE A 60 -11.57 -12.75 13.62
CA ILE A 60 -11.08 -11.73 12.68
C ILE A 60 -12.23 -10.92 12.07
N TYR A 61 -13.29 -11.57 11.58
CA TYR A 61 -14.44 -10.85 11.03
C TYR A 61 -15.29 -10.16 12.11
N ALA A 62 -15.30 -10.67 13.34
CA ALA A 62 -15.90 -9.99 14.48
C ALA A 62 -15.15 -8.67 14.80
N LEU A 63 -13.82 -8.70 14.82
CA LEU A 63 -12.98 -7.50 14.92
C LEU A 63 -13.23 -6.55 13.75
N GLY A 64 -13.33 -7.07 12.53
CA GLY A 64 -13.66 -6.28 11.35
C GLY A 64 -14.99 -5.56 11.46
N ARG A 65 -16.02 -6.20 12.03
CA ARG A 65 -17.31 -5.54 12.31
C ARG A 65 -17.17 -4.46 13.38
N ILE A 66 -16.45 -4.72 14.47
CA ILE A 66 -16.18 -3.70 15.51
C ILE A 66 -15.49 -2.47 14.91
N MET A 67 -14.52 -2.67 14.03
CA MET A 67 -13.80 -1.61 13.32
C MET A 67 -14.72 -0.74 12.44
N GLN A 68 -15.79 -1.31 11.88
CA GLN A 68 -16.78 -0.55 11.10
C GLN A 68 -17.81 0.12 12.01
N ASP A 69 -18.25 -0.58 13.07
CA ASP A 69 -19.26 -0.11 14.02
C ASP A 69 -18.73 1.03 14.93
N SER A 70 -17.41 1.05 15.19
CA SER A 70 -16.76 2.02 16.09
C SER A 70 -15.45 2.55 15.51
N GLN A 71 -15.49 3.81 15.04
CA GLN A 71 -14.30 4.52 14.56
C GLN A 71 -13.23 4.69 15.65
N ARG A 72 -13.64 4.74 16.92
CA ARG A 72 -12.73 4.85 18.07
C ARG A 72 -11.88 3.59 18.26
N ASP A 73 -12.44 2.41 18.01
CA ASP A 73 -11.79 1.12 18.28
C ASP A 73 -10.95 0.60 17.11
N ASP A 74 -11.13 1.20 15.93
CA ASP A 74 -10.37 0.84 14.75
C ASP A 74 -8.84 0.79 14.97
N PRO A 75 -8.17 1.81 15.56
CA PRO A 75 -6.71 1.77 15.69
C PRO A 75 -6.25 0.55 16.51
N THR A 76 -7.04 0.19 17.52
CA THR A 76 -6.82 -1.00 18.34
C THR A 76 -7.01 -2.27 17.51
N VAL A 77 -8.11 -2.38 16.76
CA VAL A 77 -8.37 -3.53 15.86
C VAL A 77 -7.27 -3.66 14.81
N THR A 78 -6.88 -2.57 14.17
CA THR A 78 -5.80 -2.52 13.18
C THR A 78 -4.49 -3.01 13.78
N THR A 79 -4.17 -2.58 15.02
CA THR A 79 -2.96 -3.02 15.74
C THR A 79 -3.00 -4.52 16.04
N VAL A 80 -4.14 -5.04 16.53
CA VAL A 80 -4.33 -6.46 16.84
C VAL A 80 -4.19 -7.32 15.58
N LEU A 81 -4.89 -6.96 14.50
CA LEU A 81 -4.85 -7.72 13.25
C LEU A 81 -3.48 -7.63 12.57
N SER A 82 -2.81 -6.48 12.63
CA SER A 82 -1.43 -6.33 12.14
C SER A 82 -0.45 -7.19 12.95
N GLY A 83 -0.61 -7.24 14.28
CA GLY A 83 0.15 -8.14 15.15
C GLY A 83 -0.09 -9.61 14.83
N TYR A 84 -1.36 -9.99 14.62
CA TYR A 84 -1.76 -11.33 14.22
C TYR A 84 -1.12 -11.74 12.88
N VAL A 85 -1.21 -10.90 11.86
CA VAL A 85 -0.56 -11.15 10.56
C VAL A 85 0.94 -11.30 10.75
N ARG A 86 1.60 -10.39 11.47
CA ARG A 86 3.04 -10.50 11.73
C ARG A 86 3.43 -11.79 12.46
N ASP A 87 2.63 -12.28 13.41
CA ASP A 87 2.89 -13.54 14.10
C ASP A 87 2.77 -14.75 13.15
N LYS A 88 1.68 -14.82 12.37
CA LYS A 88 1.38 -15.98 11.51
C LYS A 88 2.11 -15.98 10.18
N ALA A 89 2.48 -14.80 9.68
CA ALA A 89 3.24 -14.60 8.45
C ALA A 89 4.77 -14.67 8.64
N LYS A 90 5.24 -14.80 9.89
CA LYS A 90 6.63 -15.14 10.17
C LYS A 90 6.76 -16.66 10.15
N ARG A 91 7.50 -17.24 9.20
CA ARG A 91 7.75 -18.70 9.18
C ARG A 91 9.22 -19.05 8.95
N PRO A 92 9.67 -20.22 9.45
CA PRO A 92 10.97 -20.38 10.12
C PRO A 92 12.15 -20.44 9.15
N THR A 93 13.31 -20.03 9.67
CA THR A 93 14.65 -20.07 9.06
C THR A 93 15.12 -21.46 8.56
N ARG A 94 14.31 -22.52 8.72
CA ARG A 94 14.78 -23.91 8.63
C ARG A 94 14.68 -24.56 7.25
N ASN A 95 13.94 -24.01 6.29
CA ASN A 95 13.94 -24.53 4.92
C ASN A 95 13.57 -23.46 3.89
N PRO A 96 14.55 -22.83 3.21
CA PRO A 96 14.31 -21.75 2.25
C PRO A 96 13.67 -22.22 0.92
N ALA A 97 13.51 -23.53 0.71
CA ALA A 97 13.21 -24.09 -0.60
C ALA A 97 11.74 -24.04 -1.05
N GLN A 98 10.77 -23.86 -0.14
CA GLN A 98 9.35 -23.79 -0.52
C GLN A 98 8.59 -22.76 0.32
N PRO A 99 8.20 -21.62 -0.27
CA PRO A 99 7.26 -20.68 0.35
C PRO A 99 5.92 -21.40 0.56
N LEU A 100 5.52 -21.62 1.80
CA LEU A 100 4.17 -22.09 2.10
C LEU A 100 3.20 -20.93 1.86
N PRO A 101 2.06 -21.13 1.17
CA PRO A 101 1.07 -20.09 0.99
C PRO A 101 0.54 -19.60 2.35
N PRO A 102 0.10 -18.33 2.46
CA PRO A 102 -0.51 -17.81 3.67
C PRO A 102 -1.73 -18.65 4.04
N THR A 103 -2.00 -18.82 5.33
CA THR A 103 -3.20 -19.50 5.82
C THR A 103 -4.44 -18.63 5.62
N ASP A 104 -5.63 -19.25 5.50
CA ASP A 104 -6.89 -18.54 5.19
C ASP A 104 -7.24 -17.45 6.21
N ASP A 105 -6.83 -17.63 7.47
CA ASP A 105 -6.96 -16.63 8.54
C ASP A 105 -6.04 -15.41 8.33
N VAL A 106 -4.83 -15.56 7.79
CA VAL A 106 -3.98 -14.43 7.39
C VAL A 106 -4.64 -13.66 6.26
N TYR A 107 -5.20 -14.36 5.26
CA TYR A 107 -5.98 -13.72 4.21
C TYR A 107 -7.22 -12.99 4.75
N ALA A 108 -7.95 -13.58 5.70
CA ALA A 108 -9.08 -12.92 6.35
C ALA A 108 -8.63 -11.64 7.07
N ALA A 109 -7.52 -11.69 7.80
CA ALA A 109 -6.98 -10.53 8.53
C ALA A 109 -6.55 -9.42 7.57
N LEU A 110 -5.81 -9.76 6.50
CA LEU A 110 -5.47 -8.83 5.43
C LEU A 110 -6.71 -8.26 4.73
N THR A 111 -7.77 -9.05 4.60
CA THR A 111 -9.04 -8.59 4.02
C THR A 111 -9.71 -7.54 4.88
N VAL A 112 -9.78 -7.79 6.20
CA VAL A 112 -10.33 -6.80 7.13
C VAL A 112 -9.48 -5.53 7.12
N LEU A 113 -8.16 -5.65 7.16
CA LEU A 113 -7.23 -4.51 7.08
C LEU A 113 -7.38 -3.74 5.76
N ALA A 114 -7.57 -4.44 4.63
CA ALA A 114 -7.77 -3.83 3.31
C ALA A 114 -9.14 -3.16 3.15
N ASN A 115 -10.11 -3.51 3.98
CA ASN A 115 -11.49 -3.01 3.89
C ASN A 115 -11.83 -1.99 4.99
N ARG A 116 -10.81 -1.43 5.63
CA ARG A 116 -10.93 -0.50 6.75
C ARG A 116 -11.44 0.90 6.30
N PRO A 117 -12.29 1.60 7.08
CA PRO A 117 -12.84 2.90 6.70
C PRO A 117 -11.82 4.04 6.58
N MET A 118 -11.87 4.90 5.56
CA MET A 118 -10.85 5.94 5.36
C MET A 118 -10.91 7.04 6.44
N ASN A 119 -9.83 7.23 7.20
CA ASN A 119 -9.68 8.33 8.18
C ASN A 119 -8.26 8.94 8.10
N PRO A 120 -8.10 10.27 7.96
CA PRO A 120 -6.80 10.93 7.88
C PRO A 120 -5.91 10.86 9.13
N GLN A 121 -6.46 10.66 10.32
CA GLN A 121 -5.70 10.63 11.60
C GLN A 121 -5.31 9.20 12.03
N ARG A 122 -5.41 8.24 11.13
CA ARG A 122 -5.48 6.81 11.47
C ARG A 122 -4.10 6.15 11.56
N LEU A 123 -3.96 5.22 12.50
CA LEU A 123 -2.83 4.30 12.56
C LEU A 123 -2.80 3.44 11.29
N VAL A 124 -1.62 3.32 10.70
CA VAL A 124 -1.40 2.55 9.48
C VAL A 124 -1.14 1.08 9.82
N PRO A 125 -1.58 0.11 8.99
CA PRO A 125 -1.29 -1.28 9.27
C PRO A 125 0.23 -1.53 9.27
N ASN A 126 0.75 -2.03 10.39
CA ASN A 126 2.17 -2.34 10.54
C ASN A 126 2.41 -3.82 10.22
N LEU A 127 2.84 -4.08 9.00
CA LEU A 127 3.07 -5.40 8.41
C LEU A 127 4.55 -5.57 7.99
N LYS A 128 5.47 -4.93 8.70
CA LYS A 128 6.91 -5.01 8.44
C LYS A 128 7.46 -6.40 8.75
N GLU A 129 8.54 -6.77 8.07
CA GLU A 129 9.29 -8.02 8.27
C GLU A 129 8.42 -9.28 8.19
N ILE A 130 7.33 -9.22 7.41
CA ILE A 130 6.51 -10.41 7.13
C ILE A 130 7.11 -11.17 5.95
N ARG A 131 6.82 -12.46 5.86
CA ARG A 131 7.13 -13.25 4.67
C ARG A 131 5.84 -13.82 4.11
N LEU A 132 5.36 -13.26 3.01
CA LEU A 132 4.14 -13.70 2.37
C LEU A 132 4.32 -13.67 0.84
N PRO A 133 4.40 -14.85 0.17
CA PRO A 133 4.20 -14.92 -1.27
C PRO A 133 2.71 -14.66 -1.55
N LEU A 134 2.32 -13.39 -1.53
CA LEU A 134 0.92 -12.96 -1.55
C LEU A 134 0.31 -13.14 -2.93
N PHE A 135 -0.93 -13.61 -2.99
CA PHE A 135 -1.82 -13.32 -4.11
C PHE A 135 -2.91 -12.38 -3.60
N LEU A 136 -2.70 -11.07 -3.75
CA LEU A 136 -3.67 -10.05 -3.39
C LEU A 136 -4.29 -9.48 -4.66
N SER A 137 -5.40 -10.07 -5.06
CA SER A 137 -6.18 -9.63 -6.21
C SER A 137 -7.64 -9.52 -5.82
N THR A 138 -8.34 -8.53 -6.37
CA THR A 138 -9.81 -8.42 -6.31
C THR A 138 -10.51 -9.64 -6.92
N SER A 139 -9.80 -10.44 -7.72
CA SER A 139 -10.30 -11.71 -8.30
C SER A 139 -10.33 -12.89 -7.32
N VAL A 140 -9.66 -12.80 -6.16
CA VAL A 140 -9.77 -13.86 -5.15
C VAL A 140 -11.22 -13.86 -4.61
N PRO A 141 -11.93 -15.00 -4.55
CA PRO A 141 -13.35 -15.06 -4.21
C PRO A 141 -13.71 -14.37 -2.88
N LEU A 142 -12.79 -14.39 -1.91
CA LEU A 142 -12.91 -13.69 -0.62
C LEU A 142 -13.05 -12.16 -0.74
N PHE A 143 -12.53 -11.54 -1.81
CA PHE A 143 -12.68 -10.10 -2.09
C PHE A 143 -13.81 -9.80 -3.07
N LYS A 144 -14.09 -10.73 -4.00
CA LYS A 144 -15.13 -10.58 -5.04
C LYS A 144 -16.53 -10.37 -4.45
N GLY A 145 -16.82 -10.94 -3.29
CA GLY A 145 -18.10 -10.80 -2.59
C GLY A 145 -18.37 -9.41 -2.00
N ASN A 146 -17.36 -8.53 -1.92
CA ASN A 146 -17.47 -7.24 -1.24
C ASN A 146 -17.59 -6.04 -2.20
N GLY A 147 -17.66 -6.27 -3.52
CA GLY A 147 -17.76 -5.18 -4.51
C GLY A 147 -16.55 -4.25 -4.59
N LEU A 148 -15.42 -4.64 -3.99
CA LEU A 148 -14.20 -3.82 -3.94
C LEU A 148 -13.52 -3.80 -5.31
N THR A 149 -13.37 -2.61 -5.86
CA THR A 149 -12.62 -2.37 -7.09
C THR A 149 -11.11 -2.26 -6.83
N LYS A 150 -10.70 -1.95 -5.58
CA LYS A 150 -9.30 -1.78 -5.16
C LYS A 150 -9.12 -2.26 -3.71
N LEU A 151 -8.00 -2.92 -3.40
CA LEU A 151 -7.60 -3.27 -2.03
C LEU A 151 -6.84 -2.09 -1.39
N ASN A 152 -7.28 -1.60 -0.24
CA ASN A 152 -6.68 -0.44 0.39
C ASN A 152 -5.54 -0.81 1.34
N PHE A 153 -4.29 -0.62 0.92
CA PHE A 153 -3.09 -0.70 1.74
C PHE A 153 -2.36 0.65 1.78
N ARG A 154 -3.09 1.76 1.65
CA ARG A 154 -2.52 3.11 1.74
C ARG A 154 -1.76 3.27 3.06
N SER A 155 -0.54 3.80 2.96
CA SER A 155 0.39 4.03 4.06
C SER A 155 0.79 2.78 4.86
N VAL A 156 0.52 1.57 4.35
CA VAL A 156 0.94 0.32 5.00
C VAL A 156 2.44 0.33 5.22
N ASP A 157 2.89 -0.18 6.36
CA ASP A 157 4.31 -0.47 6.58
C ASP A 157 4.59 -1.94 6.24
N LEU A 158 5.24 -2.17 5.11
CA LEU A 158 5.74 -3.44 4.59
C LEU A 158 7.27 -3.45 4.52
N SER A 159 7.94 -2.56 5.27
CA SER A 159 9.40 -2.43 5.23
C SER A 159 10.06 -3.77 5.58
N ARG A 160 11.13 -4.13 4.87
CA ARG A 160 11.90 -5.38 5.06
C ARG A 160 11.10 -6.66 4.92
N SER A 161 9.91 -6.60 4.32
CA SER A 161 9.08 -7.77 4.10
C SER A 161 9.54 -8.56 2.88
N ASP A 162 9.40 -9.88 2.94
CA ASP A 162 9.58 -10.76 1.79
C ASP A 162 8.23 -10.99 1.10
N LEU A 163 8.06 -10.31 -0.02
CA LEU A 163 6.90 -10.33 -0.90
C LEU A 163 7.26 -10.95 -2.25
N SER A 164 8.36 -11.72 -2.33
CA SER A 164 8.83 -12.25 -3.61
C SER A 164 7.78 -13.12 -4.30
N SER A 165 7.70 -12.94 -5.62
CA SER A 165 6.73 -13.59 -6.51
C SER A 165 5.27 -13.28 -6.22
N ALA A 166 4.98 -12.38 -5.29
CA ALA A 166 3.61 -11.98 -4.99
C ALA A 166 2.94 -11.32 -6.19
N GLN A 167 1.65 -11.56 -6.35
CA GLN A 167 0.81 -10.97 -7.39
C GLN A 167 -0.17 -10.02 -6.74
N PHE A 168 -0.04 -8.74 -7.07
CA PHE A 168 -0.90 -7.66 -6.65
C PHE A 168 -1.69 -7.15 -7.85
N SER A 169 -3.01 -7.05 -7.68
CA SER A 169 -3.89 -6.51 -8.71
C SER A 169 -4.91 -5.57 -8.10
N ASN A 170 -4.94 -4.33 -8.59
CA ASN A 170 -5.80 -3.27 -8.08
C ASN A 170 -5.56 -3.00 -6.58
N VAL A 171 -4.31 -2.70 -6.21
CA VAL A 171 -3.94 -2.42 -4.82
C VAL A 171 -3.50 -0.97 -4.66
N ASP A 172 -4.02 -0.31 -3.63
CA ASP A 172 -3.60 1.03 -3.22
C ASP A 172 -2.47 0.91 -2.21
N PHE A 173 -1.25 1.26 -2.62
CA PHE A 173 -0.06 1.35 -1.79
C PHE A 173 0.43 2.80 -1.62
N ARG A 174 -0.42 3.80 -1.89
CA ARG A 174 0.00 5.19 -1.83
C ARG A 174 0.60 5.54 -0.48
N HIS A 175 1.72 6.25 -0.48
CA HIS A 175 2.51 6.56 0.72
C HIS A 175 2.89 5.34 1.58
N GLY A 176 2.84 4.12 1.02
CA GLY A 176 3.25 2.90 1.71
C GLY A 176 4.75 2.91 1.97
N PHE A 177 5.17 2.25 3.04
CA PHE A 177 6.56 2.03 3.40
C PHE A 177 6.95 0.63 2.95
N LEU A 178 7.77 0.51 1.92
CA LEU A 178 8.30 -0.73 1.36
C LEU A 178 9.84 -0.68 1.29
N ASP A 179 10.47 0.17 2.12
CA ASP A 179 11.92 0.27 2.18
C ASP A 179 12.54 -1.09 2.50
N GLU A 180 13.61 -1.44 1.78
CA GLU A 180 14.33 -2.72 1.88
C GLU A 180 13.43 -3.98 1.67
N ALA A 181 12.23 -3.85 1.12
CA ALA A 181 11.35 -4.99 0.84
C ALA A 181 11.88 -5.84 -0.33
N ASN A 182 11.69 -7.15 -0.24
CA ASN A 182 11.96 -8.07 -1.35
C ASN A 182 10.69 -8.25 -2.20
N LEU A 183 10.65 -7.56 -3.34
CA LEU A 183 9.60 -7.60 -4.36
C LEU A 183 10.10 -8.34 -5.62
N LYS A 184 11.09 -9.23 -5.49
CA LYS A 184 11.64 -9.98 -6.61
C LYS A 184 10.56 -10.78 -7.33
N GLY A 185 10.42 -10.59 -8.63
CA GLY A 185 9.47 -11.32 -9.48
C GLY A 185 8.00 -11.04 -9.18
N THR A 186 7.68 -9.97 -8.44
CA THR A 186 6.29 -9.63 -8.17
C THR A 186 5.54 -9.18 -9.42
N GLY A 187 4.25 -9.45 -9.48
CA GLY A 187 3.34 -8.78 -10.39
C GLY A 187 2.66 -7.59 -9.70
N LEU A 188 2.82 -6.39 -10.25
CA LEU A 188 2.17 -5.16 -9.81
C LEU A 188 1.29 -4.68 -10.97
N ALA A 189 0.04 -5.15 -11.02
CA ALA A 189 -0.91 -4.81 -12.07
C ALA A 189 -1.95 -3.84 -11.55
N SER A 190 -2.15 -2.71 -12.24
CA SER A 190 -3.14 -1.69 -11.83
C SER A 190 -2.97 -1.24 -10.37
N CYS A 191 -1.74 -1.20 -9.89
CA CYS A 191 -1.42 -0.81 -8.52
C CYS A 191 -1.08 0.68 -8.47
N ASP A 192 -1.32 1.28 -7.32
CA ASP A 192 -1.03 2.69 -7.08
C ASP A 192 0.00 2.78 -5.97
N LEU A 193 1.26 2.95 -6.36
CA LEU A 193 2.40 3.16 -5.49
C LEU A 193 2.85 4.63 -5.52
N SER A 194 1.97 5.56 -5.91
CA SER A 194 2.33 6.97 -5.94
C SER A 194 2.74 7.43 -4.53
N GLU A 195 3.85 8.18 -4.48
CA GLU A 195 4.48 8.65 -3.23
C GLU A 195 4.91 7.55 -2.24
N ALA A 196 4.97 6.27 -2.66
CA ALA A 196 5.45 5.20 -1.80
C ALA A 196 6.97 5.29 -1.57
N LEU A 197 7.43 4.79 -0.42
CA LEU A 197 8.85 4.68 -0.08
C LEU A 197 9.32 3.27 -0.38
N LEU A 198 10.29 3.13 -1.26
CA LEU A 198 10.85 1.85 -1.72
C LEU A 198 12.38 1.87 -1.67
N THR A 199 12.99 2.70 -0.83
CA THR A 199 14.46 2.87 -0.81
C THR A 199 15.15 1.54 -0.55
N GLY A 200 16.09 1.16 -1.42
CA GLY A 200 16.81 -0.11 -1.30
C GLY A 200 15.97 -1.38 -1.49
N ALA A 201 14.72 -1.28 -1.94
CA ALA A 201 13.90 -2.44 -2.24
C ALA A 201 14.42 -3.21 -3.47
N SER A 202 14.13 -4.51 -3.54
CA SER A 202 14.48 -5.37 -4.68
C SER A 202 13.25 -5.66 -5.52
N LEU A 203 13.17 -5.10 -6.73
CA LEU A 203 12.17 -5.36 -7.76
C LEU A 203 12.75 -6.19 -8.93
N VAL A 204 13.77 -7.01 -8.66
CA VAL A 204 14.44 -7.83 -9.67
C VAL A 204 13.43 -8.70 -10.42
N ASN A 205 13.39 -8.61 -11.74
CA ASN A 205 12.44 -9.29 -12.61
C ASN A 205 10.95 -9.05 -12.26
N ALA A 206 10.62 -7.99 -11.52
CA ALA A 206 9.24 -7.63 -11.25
C ALA A 206 8.54 -7.23 -12.56
N ARG A 207 7.24 -7.51 -12.64
CA ARG A 207 6.36 -7.09 -13.73
C ARG A 207 5.46 -5.98 -13.22
N VAL A 208 5.60 -4.79 -13.78
CA VAL A 208 4.81 -3.61 -13.41
C VAL A 208 4.00 -3.20 -14.63
N THR A 209 2.68 -3.27 -14.52
CA THR A 209 1.76 -2.91 -15.62
C THR A 209 0.64 -2.01 -15.13
N LYS A 210 0.28 -1.00 -15.92
CA LYS A 210 -0.82 -0.06 -15.65
C LYS A 210 -0.79 0.53 -14.25
N SER A 211 0.41 0.67 -13.69
CA SER A 211 0.58 1.09 -12.30
C SER A 211 1.09 2.53 -12.23
N ASP A 212 0.79 3.19 -11.12
CA ASP A 212 1.29 4.54 -10.84
C ASP A 212 2.42 4.45 -9.82
N LEU A 213 3.62 4.89 -10.20
CA LEU A 213 4.78 5.06 -9.33
C LEU A 213 5.23 6.53 -9.32
N SER A 214 4.36 7.47 -9.71
CA SER A 214 4.70 8.88 -9.69
C SER A 214 5.08 9.34 -8.29
N HIS A 215 6.10 10.19 -8.19
CA HIS A 215 6.65 10.70 -6.93
C HIS A 215 7.20 9.62 -5.96
N ALA A 216 7.27 8.34 -6.36
CA ALA A 216 7.77 7.28 -5.51
C ALA A 216 9.28 7.45 -5.23
N GLN A 217 9.71 7.08 -4.02
CA GLN A 217 11.10 7.12 -3.59
C GLN A 217 11.73 5.75 -3.83
N LEU A 218 12.43 5.59 -4.95
CA LEU A 218 13.03 4.35 -5.45
C LEU A 218 14.57 4.42 -5.41
N ARG A 219 15.15 5.28 -4.56
CA ARG A 219 16.61 5.45 -4.47
C ARG A 219 17.29 4.13 -4.12
N SER A 220 18.39 3.82 -4.81
CA SER A 220 19.18 2.60 -4.61
C SER A 220 18.39 1.29 -4.74
N THR A 221 17.26 1.30 -5.46
CA THR A 221 16.48 0.08 -5.73
C THR A 221 17.15 -0.82 -6.76
N ASP A 222 16.92 -2.13 -6.66
CA ASP A 222 17.33 -3.08 -7.68
C ASP A 222 16.14 -3.47 -8.57
N LEU A 223 16.10 -2.90 -9.76
CA LEU A 223 15.14 -3.15 -10.84
C LEU A 223 15.75 -3.99 -11.96
N THR A 224 16.81 -4.76 -11.69
CA THR A 224 17.47 -5.59 -12.70
C THR A 224 16.46 -6.51 -13.40
N GLY A 225 16.41 -6.43 -14.73
CA GLY A 225 15.49 -7.23 -15.55
C GLY A 225 14.00 -6.95 -15.32
N ALA A 226 13.64 -5.88 -14.61
CA ALA A 226 12.24 -5.52 -14.40
C ALA A 226 11.54 -5.25 -15.75
N PHE A 227 10.29 -5.70 -15.86
CA PHE A 227 9.45 -5.49 -17.02
C PHE A 227 8.38 -4.47 -16.69
N ILE A 228 8.62 -3.22 -17.08
CA ILE A 228 7.69 -2.10 -16.90
C ILE A 228 7.00 -1.85 -18.24
N ALA A 229 5.68 -2.00 -18.27
CA ALA A 229 4.91 -1.98 -19.50
C ALA A 229 3.50 -1.41 -19.30
N GLU A 230 2.77 -1.29 -20.41
CA GLU A 230 1.35 -0.93 -20.44
C GLU A 230 1.03 0.33 -19.61
N GLU A 231 1.50 1.50 -20.06
CA GLU A 231 1.14 2.81 -19.49
C GLU A 231 1.46 2.93 -17.99
N THR A 232 2.65 2.50 -17.56
CA THR A 232 3.13 2.74 -16.20
C THR A 232 3.71 4.16 -16.10
N ASN A 233 3.30 4.88 -15.05
CA ASN A 233 3.76 6.25 -14.78
C ASN A 233 4.89 6.25 -13.74
N LEU A 234 6.06 6.76 -14.10
CA LEU A 234 7.19 7.01 -13.18
C LEU A 234 7.56 8.51 -13.11
N SER A 235 6.64 9.40 -13.50
CA SER A 235 6.90 10.84 -13.48
C SER A 235 7.27 11.32 -12.08
N ASP A 236 8.27 12.19 -11.98
CA ASP A 236 8.75 12.77 -10.72
C ASP A 236 9.26 11.75 -9.68
N ALA A 237 9.41 10.47 -10.04
CA ALA A 237 9.96 9.45 -9.15
C ALA A 237 11.47 9.65 -8.96
N ASP A 238 11.98 9.27 -7.78
CA ASP A 238 13.41 9.30 -7.48
C ASP A 238 14.02 7.91 -7.59
N LEU A 239 14.67 7.63 -8.72
CA LEU A 239 15.45 6.41 -8.99
C LEU A 239 16.97 6.66 -8.93
N SER A 240 17.41 7.67 -8.17
CA SER A 240 18.84 7.95 -8.04
C SER A 240 19.59 6.72 -7.52
N GLU A 241 20.75 6.43 -8.10
CA GLU A 241 21.59 5.27 -7.76
C GLU A 241 20.89 3.89 -7.92
N ALA A 242 19.71 3.82 -8.56
CA ALA A 242 19.03 2.56 -8.80
C ALA A 242 19.74 1.73 -9.88
N ASN A 243 19.61 0.40 -9.79
CA ASN A 243 20.09 -0.52 -10.80
C ASN A 243 18.93 -1.01 -11.67
N LEU A 244 18.86 -0.53 -12.91
CA LEU A 244 17.89 -0.94 -13.93
C LEU A 244 18.54 -1.74 -15.06
N THR A 245 19.63 -2.46 -14.77
CA THR A 245 20.34 -3.27 -15.78
C THR A 245 19.39 -4.24 -16.47
N GLY A 246 19.31 -4.17 -17.80
CA GLY A 246 18.44 -5.02 -18.61
C GLY A 246 16.93 -4.80 -18.40
N ALA A 247 16.51 -3.75 -17.69
CA ALA A 247 15.10 -3.45 -17.49
C ALA A 247 14.44 -3.02 -18.82
N ASN A 248 13.15 -3.30 -18.95
CA ASN A 248 12.33 -2.77 -20.03
C ASN A 248 11.49 -1.59 -19.53
N LEU A 249 11.73 -0.42 -20.13
CA LEU A 249 11.09 0.87 -19.88
C LEU A 249 10.57 1.49 -21.21
N SER A 250 10.46 0.70 -22.28
CA SER A 250 10.04 1.20 -23.59
C SER A 250 8.65 1.84 -23.51
N HIS A 251 8.49 3.00 -24.14
CA HIS A 251 7.22 3.74 -24.23
C HIS A 251 6.60 4.13 -22.88
N GLN A 252 7.40 4.20 -21.79
CA GLN A 252 6.91 4.60 -20.48
C GLN A 252 7.02 6.12 -20.26
N THR A 253 6.24 6.64 -19.31
CA THR A 253 6.28 8.05 -18.91
C THR A 253 7.26 8.23 -17.75
N LEU A 254 8.34 8.95 -18.00
CA LEU A 254 9.45 9.20 -17.06
C LEU A 254 9.76 10.71 -16.98
N ILE A 255 8.74 11.56 -17.13
CA ILE A 255 8.89 13.02 -17.12
C ILE A 255 9.39 13.48 -15.75
N ARG A 256 10.43 14.33 -15.72
CA ARG A 256 11.07 14.83 -14.48
C ARG A 256 11.56 13.72 -13.53
N VAL A 257 11.76 12.50 -14.04
CA VAL A 257 12.33 11.41 -13.23
C VAL A 257 13.76 11.77 -12.82
N LYS A 258 14.16 11.41 -11.60
CA LYS A 258 15.56 11.50 -11.17
C LYS A 258 16.22 10.14 -11.33
N LEU A 259 17.23 10.07 -12.17
CA LEU A 259 18.04 8.87 -12.39
C LEU A 259 19.52 9.14 -12.10
N THR A 260 19.85 10.19 -11.33
CA THR A 260 21.24 10.58 -11.07
C THR A 260 22.06 9.39 -10.60
N ARG A 261 23.16 9.08 -11.32
CA ARG A 261 24.06 7.94 -11.06
C ARG A 261 23.40 6.55 -11.12
N ALA A 262 22.22 6.42 -11.73
CA ALA A 262 21.57 5.13 -11.95
C ALA A 262 22.31 4.30 -13.01
N THR A 263 22.14 2.98 -12.94
CA THR A 263 22.70 2.02 -13.92
C THR A 263 21.60 1.54 -14.85
N LEU A 264 21.67 1.89 -16.14
CA LEU A 264 20.75 1.49 -17.21
C LEU A 264 21.46 0.68 -18.29
N THR A 265 22.47 -0.10 -17.91
CA THR A 265 23.20 -0.90 -18.90
C THR A 265 22.29 -1.94 -19.54
N ARG A 266 22.33 -2.04 -20.87
CA ARG A 266 21.51 -2.97 -21.68
C ARG A 266 20.00 -2.86 -21.47
N SER A 267 19.50 -1.77 -20.88
CA SER A 267 18.05 -1.56 -20.72
C SER A 267 17.41 -1.11 -22.03
N ASN A 268 16.10 -1.29 -22.15
CA ASN A 268 15.30 -0.80 -23.26
C ASN A 268 14.49 0.42 -22.83
N LEU A 269 14.82 1.61 -23.35
CA LEU A 269 14.09 2.86 -23.20
C LEU A 269 13.53 3.36 -24.55
N ALA A 270 13.38 2.48 -25.54
CA ALA A 270 12.89 2.89 -26.85
C ALA A 270 11.53 3.58 -26.73
N GLY A 271 11.41 4.79 -27.28
CA GLY A 271 10.18 5.58 -27.23
C GLY A 271 9.79 6.11 -25.84
N ALA A 272 10.65 6.02 -24.82
CA ALA A 272 10.36 6.54 -23.48
C ALA A 272 10.28 8.08 -23.47
N ASP A 273 9.39 8.64 -22.65
CA ASP A 273 9.29 10.09 -22.43
C ASP A 273 10.12 10.49 -21.21
N LEU A 274 11.31 11.04 -21.46
CA LEU A 274 12.31 11.45 -20.47
C LEU A 274 12.44 12.98 -20.39
N ARG A 275 11.39 13.72 -20.77
CA ARG A 275 11.43 15.18 -20.72
C ARG A 275 11.74 15.69 -19.31
N ASP A 276 12.63 16.66 -19.24
CA ASP A 276 13.09 17.28 -17.99
C ASP A 276 13.70 16.28 -16.97
N ALA A 277 14.12 15.09 -17.41
CA ALA A 277 14.71 14.08 -16.53
C ALA A 277 16.12 14.47 -16.06
N ASP A 278 16.47 14.12 -14.82
CA ASP A 278 17.83 14.24 -14.31
C ASP A 278 18.60 12.94 -14.56
N LEU A 279 19.40 12.93 -15.63
CA LEU A 279 20.17 11.77 -16.11
C LEU A 279 21.67 11.92 -15.81
N ARG A 280 22.06 12.80 -14.89
CA ARG A 280 23.46 13.11 -14.62
C ARG A 280 24.20 11.89 -14.06
N GLY A 281 25.34 11.56 -14.66
CA GLY A 281 26.15 10.41 -14.28
C GLY A 281 25.50 9.04 -14.53
N VAL A 282 24.42 8.96 -15.31
CA VAL A 282 23.76 7.69 -15.65
C VAL A 282 24.67 6.83 -16.53
N ASP A 283 24.69 5.52 -16.29
CA ASP A 283 25.33 4.55 -17.17
C ASP A 283 24.32 3.92 -18.15
N PHE A 284 24.28 4.42 -19.39
CA PHE A 284 23.44 3.92 -20.49
C PHE A 284 24.18 2.92 -21.40
N ARG A 285 25.28 2.30 -20.95
CA ARG A 285 26.06 1.41 -21.84
C ARG A 285 25.21 0.34 -22.49
N SER A 286 25.26 0.27 -23.81
CA SER A 286 24.46 -0.67 -24.62
C SER A 286 22.94 -0.56 -24.43
N ALA A 287 22.41 0.54 -23.88
CA ALA A 287 20.99 0.78 -23.76
C ALA A 287 20.36 1.09 -25.13
N ASP A 288 19.05 0.83 -25.26
CA ASP A 288 18.27 1.26 -26.42
C ASP A 288 17.48 2.52 -26.08
N LEU A 289 17.87 3.66 -26.65
CA LEU A 289 17.21 4.95 -26.45
C LEU A 289 16.48 5.41 -27.72
N ARG A 290 16.35 4.55 -28.75
CA ARG A 290 15.76 4.97 -30.04
C ARG A 290 14.36 5.53 -29.86
N GLY A 291 14.18 6.76 -30.31
CA GLY A 291 12.93 7.48 -30.22
C GLY A 291 12.56 7.97 -28.81
N ALA A 292 13.46 7.89 -27.83
CA ALA A 292 13.23 8.52 -26.54
C ALA A 292 13.16 10.05 -26.70
N ASP A 293 12.31 10.69 -25.90
CA ASP A 293 12.21 12.15 -25.84
C ASP A 293 13.05 12.69 -24.68
N LEU A 294 14.20 13.28 -25.00
CA LEU A 294 15.17 13.78 -24.02
C LEU A 294 15.10 15.31 -23.83
N ARG A 295 14.08 15.99 -24.37
CA ARG A 295 14.02 17.46 -24.31
C ARG A 295 14.04 17.95 -22.84
N GLY A 296 15.02 18.80 -22.53
CA GLY A 296 15.22 19.34 -21.19
C GLY A 296 15.91 18.40 -20.21
N ALA A 297 16.29 17.18 -20.63
CA ALA A 297 17.00 16.25 -19.76
C ALA A 297 18.45 16.70 -19.49
N ALA A 298 18.93 16.49 -18.27
CA ALA A 298 20.30 16.81 -17.87
C ALA A 298 21.19 15.57 -17.98
N LEU A 299 22.13 15.55 -18.93
CA LEU A 299 22.98 14.37 -19.25
C LEU A 299 24.44 14.51 -18.77
N ASP A 300 24.75 15.48 -17.91
CA ASP A 300 26.14 15.72 -17.47
C ASP A 300 26.80 14.45 -16.91
N GLY A 301 27.90 14.02 -17.54
CA GLY A 301 28.65 12.83 -17.12
C GLY A 301 27.96 11.50 -17.41
N ALA A 302 26.87 11.46 -18.19
CA ALA A 302 26.24 10.21 -18.61
C ALA A 302 27.16 9.41 -19.55
N ASN A 303 27.21 8.09 -19.37
CA ASN A 303 27.95 7.18 -20.24
C ASN A 303 27.03 6.56 -21.29
N LEU A 304 27.21 6.96 -22.54
CA LEU A 304 26.42 6.51 -23.70
C LEU A 304 27.16 5.47 -24.57
N GLU A 305 28.25 4.88 -24.09
CA GLU A 305 29.05 3.93 -24.88
C GLU A 305 28.20 2.74 -25.37
N GLY A 306 28.10 2.59 -26.70
CA GLY A 306 27.29 1.56 -27.35
C GLY A 306 25.78 1.74 -27.23
N ALA A 307 25.30 2.86 -26.67
CA ALA A 307 23.87 3.17 -26.63
C ALA A 307 23.33 3.37 -28.06
N LYS A 308 22.12 2.85 -28.32
CA LYS A 308 21.45 2.99 -29.62
C LYS A 308 20.57 4.23 -29.58
N MET A 309 20.82 5.19 -30.47
CA MET A 309 20.04 6.42 -30.62
C MET A 309 19.74 6.67 -32.10
N ASP A 310 18.56 7.22 -32.40
CA ASP A 310 18.22 7.74 -33.72
C ASP A 310 18.49 9.25 -33.79
N GLU A 311 18.40 9.85 -35.00
CA GLU A 311 18.66 11.29 -35.20
C GLU A 311 17.78 12.18 -34.31
N ARG A 312 16.53 11.78 -34.08
CA ARG A 312 15.58 12.52 -33.23
C ARG A 312 16.02 12.53 -31.77
N THR A 313 16.49 11.39 -31.26
CA THR A 313 16.97 11.25 -29.89
C THR A 313 18.25 12.04 -29.69
N GLN A 314 19.18 11.98 -30.67
CA GLN A 314 20.44 12.72 -30.62
C GLN A 314 20.24 14.23 -30.65
N GLY A 315 19.28 14.74 -31.43
CA GLY A 315 19.00 16.17 -31.51
C GLY A 315 18.30 16.74 -30.26
N ALA A 316 17.82 15.89 -29.35
CA ALA A 316 17.15 16.29 -28.11
C ALA A 316 18.02 16.14 -26.85
N ALA A 317 19.16 15.45 -26.97
CA ALA A 317 20.14 15.20 -25.91
C ALA A 317 21.16 16.35 -25.81
#